data_AF-A0A7R9LMG6-F1
#
_entry.id   AF-A0A7R9LMG6-F1
#
_cell.length_a   1.000
_cell.length_b   1.000
_cell.length_c   1.000
_cell.angle_alpha   90.00
_cell.angle_beta   90.00
_cell.angle_gamma   90.00
#
_symmetry.space_group_name_H-M   'P 1'
#
loop_
_entity.id
_entity.type
_entity.pdbx_description
1 polymer ?
#
loop_
_entity_poly.entity_id
_entity_poly.type
_entity_poly.pdbx_seq_one_letter_code
_entity_poly.pdbx_strand_id
1 'polypeptide(L)'
;MKRSPVTATCDLFSALSTLTNVNQINIVNHQIPQIPDNAFNDNMGVLENLKTIDLHGTGSLGTIISAFSTLKNLNMVNLSNQKIVAIGDSAFQFPRANWDHITINLEHNSLTGSRFGSHVFPTNKVTTLMLAGNMDLTYLTEGVFYDFFEERGHDRNTCNMSGIPMEIDRLNMGLVDNKVTMKLDQKLLEAMGKDGTALLKHTHKQMDVPPPAANHTIILHNFE
;
A
#
# COMPACT_ATOMS: atom_id res chain seq x y z
N MET A 1 15.40 24.45 22.20
CA MET A 1 13.93 24.32 22.06
C MET A 1 13.62 23.07 21.27
N LYS A 2 13.04 22.03 21.88
CA LYS A 2 12.52 20.87 21.12
C LYS A 2 11.24 21.33 20.43
N ARG A 3 11.24 21.40 19.09
CA ARG A 3 10.01 21.64 18.32
C ARG A 3 9.03 20.49 18.61
N SER A 4 7.75 20.79 18.70
CA SER A 4 6.71 19.78 18.86
C SER A 4 6.75 18.80 17.67
N PRO A 5 6.60 17.48 17.88
CA PRO A 5 6.58 16.49 16.80
C PRO A 5 5.55 16.82 15.70
N VAL A 6 4.44 17.46 16.08
CA VAL A 6 3.35 17.85 15.18
C VAL A 6 3.74 18.96 14.20
N THR A 7 4.62 19.89 14.61
CA THR A 7 5.10 20.95 13.71
C THR A 7 6.10 20.44 12.68
N ALA A 8 6.91 19.43 13.04
CA ALA A 8 7.94 18.88 12.14
C ALA A 8 7.36 18.03 10.99
N THR A 9 6.24 17.34 11.21
CA THR A 9 5.56 16.58 10.15
C THR A 9 4.92 17.49 9.11
N CYS A 10 4.29 18.58 9.54
CA CYS A 10 3.70 19.56 8.63
C CYS A 10 4.77 20.25 7.77
N ASP A 11 5.95 20.55 8.35
CA ASP A 11 7.09 21.14 7.64
C ASP A 11 7.63 20.21 6.54
N LEU A 12 7.73 18.90 6.80
CA LEU A 12 8.23 17.91 5.84
C LEU A 12 7.35 17.83 4.58
N PHE A 13 6.06 17.55 4.75
CA PHE A 13 5.16 17.37 3.61
C PHE A 13 4.94 18.66 2.83
N SER A 14 4.95 19.81 3.52
CA SER A 14 4.97 21.12 2.87
C SER A 14 6.22 21.29 2.01
N ALA A 15 7.41 20.95 2.52
CA ALA A 15 8.63 21.00 1.73
C ALA A 15 8.57 20.06 0.52
N LEU A 16 8.06 18.84 0.69
CA LEU A 16 7.93 17.88 -0.41
C LEU A 16 7.03 18.40 -1.54
N SER A 17 5.97 19.13 -1.20
CA SER A 17 5.06 19.73 -2.18
C SER A 17 5.67 20.86 -3.01
N THR A 18 6.88 21.33 -2.68
CA THR A 18 7.57 22.38 -3.45
C THR A 18 8.52 21.82 -4.52
N LEU A 19 8.75 20.51 -4.49
CA LEU A 19 9.74 19.87 -5.34
C LEU A 19 9.15 19.65 -6.74
N THR A 20 9.92 20.00 -7.77
CA THR A 20 9.52 19.82 -9.17
C THR A 20 10.33 18.69 -9.81
N ASN A 21 9.72 18.01 -10.79
CA ASN A 21 10.37 16.93 -11.56
C ASN A 21 10.89 15.75 -10.73
N VAL A 22 10.33 15.54 -9.54
CA VAL A 22 10.70 14.41 -8.68
C VAL A 22 10.01 13.14 -9.19
N ASN A 23 10.80 12.09 -9.42
CA ASN A 23 10.28 10.78 -9.81
C ASN A 23 10.11 9.86 -8.60
N GLN A 24 10.91 10.07 -7.56
CA GLN A 24 10.95 9.20 -6.38
C GLN A 24 11.23 9.99 -5.10
N ILE A 25 10.43 9.71 -4.08
CA ILE A 25 10.64 10.17 -2.70
C ILE A 25 11.00 8.95 -1.84
N ASN A 26 12.13 9.00 -1.14
CA ASN A 26 12.59 7.98 -0.22
C ASN A 26 12.86 8.62 1.16
N ILE A 27 12.05 8.23 2.15
CA ILE A 27 12.14 8.68 3.55
C ILE A 27 12.14 7.45 4.45
N VAL A 28 13.17 6.65 4.28
CA VAL A 28 13.27 5.33 4.91
C VAL A 28 13.88 5.42 6.30
N ASN A 29 13.41 4.57 7.23
CA ASN A 29 13.89 4.51 8.62
C ASN A 29 13.75 5.84 9.40
N HIS A 30 12.78 6.67 9.04
CA HIS A 30 12.43 7.88 9.79
C HIS A 30 11.22 7.64 10.68
N GLN A 31 11.18 8.31 11.83
CA GLN A 31 10.01 8.34 12.70
C GLN A 31 9.02 9.38 12.17
N ILE A 32 8.18 8.96 11.23
CA ILE A 32 7.02 9.74 10.76
C ILE A 32 5.81 9.28 11.60
N PRO A 33 5.38 10.04 12.62
CA PRO A 33 4.30 9.60 13.50
C PRO A 33 2.94 9.58 12.79
N GLN A 34 2.79 10.33 11.70
CA GLN A 34 1.56 10.41 10.93
C GLN A 34 1.85 10.95 9.52
N ILE A 35 1.12 10.44 8.52
CA ILE A 35 0.99 11.09 7.21
C ILE A 35 -0.30 11.92 7.25
N PRO A 36 -0.23 13.26 7.15
CA PRO A 36 -1.41 14.12 7.09
C PRO A 36 -2.33 13.77 5.92
N ASP A 37 -3.59 14.17 6.02
CA ASP A 37 -4.51 14.13 4.88
C ASP A 37 -3.97 15.03 3.77
N ASN A 38 -3.97 14.52 2.54
CA ASN A 38 -3.37 15.17 1.38
C ASN A 38 -1.90 15.56 1.59
N ALA A 39 -1.14 14.74 2.32
CA ALA A 39 0.30 14.95 2.55
C ALA A 39 1.11 15.20 1.27
N PHE A 40 0.67 14.65 0.14
CA PHE A 40 1.30 14.83 -1.17
C PHE A 40 0.44 15.67 -2.11
N ASN A 41 -0.27 16.66 -1.58
CA ASN A 41 -1.19 17.49 -2.34
C ASN A 41 -0.50 18.13 -3.56
N ASP A 42 -0.94 17.72 -4.74
CA ASP A 42 -0.40 18.15 -6.03
C ASP A 42 -1.34 19.16 -6.73
N ASN A 43 -1.85 20.13 -5.98
CA ASN A 43 -2.78 21.14 -6.51
C ASN A 43 -2.19 22.00 -7.64
N MET A 44 -0.86 21.99 -7.82
CA MET A 44 -0.14 22.75 -8.86
C MET A 44 0.51 21.87 -9.94
N GLY A 45 0.34 20.54 -9.90
CA GLY A 45 0.95 19.61 -10.88
C GLY A 45 2.47 19.45 -10.74
N VAL A 46 3.06 19.90 -9.64
CA VAL A 46 4.51 19.85 -9.37
C VAL A 46 5.01 18.43 -9.11
N LEU A 47 4.13 17.55 -8.62
CA LEU A 47 4.40 16.12 -8.40
C LEU A 47 3.89 15.24 -9.56
N GLU A 48 3.61 15.82 -10.74
CA GLU A 48 3.10 15.07 -11.89
C GLU A 48 4.02 13.92 -12.30
N ASN A 49 5.33 14.03 -12.05
CA ASN A 49 6.30 13.01 -12.43
C ASN A 49 6.54 11.95 -11.34
N LEU A 50 5.93 12.10 -10.16
CA LEU A 50 6.19 11.23 -9.02
C LEU A 50 5.59 9.84 -9.24
N LYS A 51 6.47 8.82 -9.27
CA LYS A 51 6.13 7.42 -9.52
C LYS A 51 6.27 6.54 -8.29
N THR A 52 7.16 6.90 -7.37
CA THR A 52 7.50 6.06 -6.21
C THR A 52 7.56 6.88 -4.94
N ILE A 53 6.85 6.40 -3.92
CA ILE A 53 6.99 6.84 -2.54
C ILE A 53 7.45 5.63 -1.73
N ASP A 54 8.62 5.75 -1.11
CA ASP A 54 9.15 4.76 -0.19
C ASP A 54 9.32 5.36 1.20
N LEU A 55 8.48 4.90 2.12
CA LEU A 55 8.45 5.27 3.53
C LEU A 55 8.67 4.03 4.43
N HIS A 56 9.28 2.95 3.94
CA HIS A 56 9.52 1.79 4.80
C HIS A 56 10.46 2.12 5.95
N GLY A 57 10.35 1.42 7.09
CA GLY A 57 11.26 1.70 8.20
C GLY A 57 10.90 1.00 9.49
N THR A 58 11.18 1.63 10.62
CA THR A 58 10.82 1.11 11.96
C THR A 58 9.92 2.09 12.71
N GLY A 59 9.21 2.93 11.96
CA GLY A 59 8.34 3.98 12.48
C GLY A 59 7.05 3.46 13.12
N SER A 60 6.21 4.40 13.55
CA SER A 60 4.86 4.13 14.05
C SER A 60 3.92 5.15 13.45
N LEU A 61 3.39 4.83 12.27
CA LEU A 61 2.59 5.72 11.46
C LEU A 61 1.11 5.72 11.86
N GLY A 62 0.68 4.70 12.61
CA GLY A 62 -0.66 4.61 13.18
C GLY A 62 -1.73 4.34 12.12
N THR A 63 -2.31 5.40 11.56
CA THR A 63 -3.44 5.33 10.62
C THR A 63 -3.15 6.12 9.36
N ILE A 64 -3.54 5.58 8.21
CA ILE A 64 -3.47 6.24 6.89
C ILE A 64 -4.89 6.52 6.42
N ILE A 65 -5.23 7.75 6.03
CA ILE A 65 -6.61 8.10 5.62
C ILE A 65 -6.70 8.53 4.15
N SER A 66 -6.17 9.68 3.74
CA SER A 66 -6.25 10.13 2.34
C SER A 66 -4.97 10.84 1.91
N ALA A 67 -3.87 10.10 1.90
CA ALA A 67 -2.54 10.68 1.72
C ALA A 67 -2.18 10.93 0.24
N PHE A 68 -2.65 10.06 -0.67
CA PHE A 68 -2.13 9.96 -2.04
C PHE A 68 -3.13 10.39 -3.13
N SER A 69 -4.26 10.97 -2.72
CA SER A 69 -5.44 11.26 -3.54
C SER A 69 -5.21 12.15 -4.77
N THR A 70 -4.08 12.86 -4.83
CA THR A 70 -3.73 13.79 -5.93
C THR A 70 -2.68 13.22 -6.90
N LEU A 71 -2.06 12.08 -6.58
CA LEU A 71 -0.89 11.57 -7.30
C LEU A 71 -1.28 10.68 -8.50
N LYS A 72 -1.40 11.30 -9.67
CA LYS A 72 -1.90 10.66 -10.91
C LYS A 72 -1.01 9.52 -11.40
N ASN A 73 0.30 9.75 -11.38
CA ASN A 73 1.31 8.89 -11.99
C ASN A 73 2.06 8.02 -10.99
N LEU A 74 1.49 7.81 -9.80
CA LEU A 74 2.08 6.96 -8.78
C LEU A 74 1.88 5.48 -9.13
N ASN A 75 2.97 4.72 -9.08
CA ASN A 75 3.02 3.29 -9.41
C ASN A 75 3.57 2.45 -8.25
N MET A 76 4.13 3.06 -7.21
CA MET A 76 4.62 2.33 -6.03
C MET A 76 4.49 3.16 -4.76
N VAL A 77 3.90 2.54 -3.74
CA VAL A 77 3.88 3.03 -2.36
C VAL A 77 4.41 1.92 -1.46
N ASN A 78 5.53 2.18 -0.78
CA ASN A 78 6.08 1.27 0.21
C ASN A 78 5.92 1.85 1.62
N LEU A 79 5.11 1.16 2.42
CA LEU A 79 4.75 1.49 3.80
C LEU A 79 5.03 0.30 4.74
N SER A 80 5.92 -0.61 4.32
CA SER A 80 6.25 -1.79 5.12
C SER A 80 6.95 -1.40 6.43
N ASN A 81 6.74 -2.21 7.47
CA ASN A 81 7.38 -2.06 8.78
C ASN A 81 7.06 -0.74 9.52
N GLN A 82 5.88 -0.15 9.31
CA GLN A 82 5.49 1.15 9.90
C GLN A 82 4.57 1.07 11.11
N LYS A 83 4.31 -0.13 11.66
CA LYS A 83 3.36 -0.39 12.76
C LYS A 83 2.00 0.27 12.49
N ILE A 84 1.54 0.23 11.24
CA ILE A 84 0.22 0.74 10.86
C ILE A 84 -0.82 -0.18 11.47
N VAL A 85 -1.81 0.40 12.15
CA VAL A 85 -2.90 -0.33 12.81
C VAL A 85 -4.23 -0.17 12.09
N ALA A 86 -4.37 0.84 11.22
CA ALA A 86 -5.59 1.08 10.47
C ALA A 86 -5.34 1.76 9.13
N ILE A 87 -6.19 1.42 8.16
CA ILE A 87 -6.26 2.04 6.84
C ILE A 87 -7.67 2.59 6.69
N GLY A 88 -7.80 3.91 6.63
CA GLY A 88 -9.06 4.62 6.48
C GLY A 88 -9.61 4.53 5.06
N ASP A 89 -10.87 4.97 4.92
CA ASP A 89 -11.53 5.08 3.63
C ASP A 89 -10.69 5.93 2.68
N SER A 90 -10.59 5.49 1.43
CA SER A 90 -9.88 6.20 0.37
C SER A 90 -8.35 6.34 0.51
N ALA A 91 -7.70 5.61 1.42
CA ALA A 91 -6.25 5.67 1.65
C ALA A 91 -5.41 5.50 0.40
N PHE A 92 -5.85 4.64 -0.52
CA PHE A 92 -5.17 4.38 -1.78
C PHE A 92 -6.07 4.70 -2.98
N GLN A 93 -6.90 5.73 -2.88
CA GLN A 93 -7.60 6.26 -4.04
C GLN A 93 -6.68 7.20 -4.81
N PHE A 94 -6.67 7.09 -6.13
CA PHE A 94 -5.86 7.93 -7.01
C PHE A 94 -6.78 8.65 -7.99
N PRO A 95 -6.39 9.83 -8.52
CA PRO A 95 -7.16 10.46 -9.57
C PRO A 95 -7.24 9.52 -10.78
N ARG A 96 -8.37 9.59 -11.50
CA ARG A 96 -8.61 8.79 -12.70
C ARG A 96 -7.71 9.28 -13.85
N ALA A 97 -6.48 8.79 -13.84
CA ALA A 97 -5.46 9.07 -14.84
C ALA A 97 -4.73 7.75 -15.09
N ASN A 98 -5.14 7.06 -16.16
CA ASN A 98 -4.53 5.86 -16.71
C ASN A 98 -4.66 4.57 -15.85
N TRP A 99 -4.95 3.46 -16.54
CA TRP A 99 -5.04 2.10 -15.97
C TRP A 99 -3.66 1.49 -15.74
N ASP A 100 -2.76 2.27 -15.15
CA ASP A 100 -1.40 1.85 -14.88
C ASP A 100 -1.35 0.90 -13.68
N HIS A 101 -0.24 0.17 -13.56
CA HIS A 101 0.00 -0.72 -12.43
C HIS A 101 0.44 0.07 -11.20
N ILE A 102 -0.08 -0.30 -10.03
CA ILE A 102 0.40 0.16 -8.74
C ILE A 102 0.76 -0.99 -7.81
N THR A 103 1.91 -0.88 -7.16
CA THR A 103 2.28 -1.74 -6.04
C THR A 103 2.06 -1.00 -4.72
N ILE A 104 1.27 -1.59 -3.83
CA ILE A 104 1.02 -1.10 -2.47
C ILE A 104 1.63 -2.12 -1.50
N ASN A 105 2.76 -1.75 -0.88
CA ASN A 105 3.42 -2.60 0.10
C ASN A 105 3.06 -2.18 1.53
N LEU A 106 2.33 -3.04 2.22
CA LEU A 106 1.88 -2.92 3.61
C LEU A 106 2.43 -4.08 4.48
N GLU A 107 3.48 -4.76 4.03
CA GLU A 107 4.07 -5.90 4.74
C GLU A 107 4.57 -5.50 6.14
N HIS A 108 4.53 -6.46 7.06
CA HIS A 108 5.08 -6.31 8.41
C HIS A 108 4.52 -5.09 9.18
N ASN A 109 3.21 -4.85 9.07
CA ASN A 109 2.50 -3.88 9.90
C ASN A 109 1.71 -4.59 11.03
N SER A 110 0.87 -3.84 11.73
CA SER A 110 0.02 -4.32 12.83
C SER A 110 -1.46 -4.21 12.44
N LEU A 111 -1.75 -4.49 11.17
CA LEU A 111 -3.10 -4.37 10.62
C LEU A 111 -4.00 -5.46 11.20
N THR A 112 -5.26 -5.12 11.44
CA THR A 112 -6.31 -6.06 11.86
C THR A 112 -7.53 -5.96 10.95
N GLY A 113 -8.29 -7.04 10.80
CA GLY A 113 -9.41 -7.10 9.84
C GLY A 113 -10.49 -6.03 9.99
N SER A 114 -10.76 -5.57 11.22
CA SER A 114 -11.75 -4.51 11.53
C SER A 114 -11.26 -3.08 11.23
N ARG A 115 -10.00 -2.91 10.83
CA ARG A 115 -9.35 -1.59 10.74
C ARG A 115 -9.09 -1.14 9.32
N PHE A 116 -9.74 -1.77 8.36
CA PHE A 116 -9.82 -1.29 7.00
C PHE A 116 -11.13 -0.53 6.81
N GLY A 117 -11.04 0.62 6.15
CA GLY A 117 -12.18 1.36 5.65
C GLY A 117 -12.94 0.58 4.58
N SER A 118 -14.11 1.11 4.24
CA SER A 118 -14.79 0.74 3.01
C SER A 118 -14.14 1.49 1.86
N HIS A 119 -13.82 0.85 0.74
CA HIS A 119 -13.24 1.52 -0.45
C HIS A 119 -11.77 1.97 -0.28
N VAL A 120 -10.95 1.14 0.37
CA VAL A 120 -9.53 1.42 0.62
C VAL A 120 -8.69 1.39 -0.66
N PHE A 121 -8.95 0.43 -1.53
CA PHE A 121 -8.10 0.12 -2.68
C PHE A 121 -8.56 0.83 -3.95
N PRO A 122 -7.63 1.16 -4.86
CA PRO A 122 -7.97 1.89 -6.06
C PRO A 122 -8.79 1.03 -7.01
N THR A 123 -9.79 1.67 -7.60
CA THR A 123 -10.65 1.08 -8.61
C THR A 123 -10.15 1.29 -10.04
N ASN A 124 -9.19 2.19 -10.22
CA ASN A 124 -8.73 2.69 -11.52
C ASN A 124 -7.31 2.25 -11.91
N LYS A 125 -6.67 1.39 -11.11
CA LYS A 125 -5.32 0.88 -11.33
C LYS A 125 -5.27 -0.63 -11.12
N VAL A 126 -4.40 -1.30 -11.88
CA VAL A 126 -4.09 -2.71 -11.61
C VAL A 126 -3.21 -2.76 -10.37
N THR A 127 -3.62 -3.49 -9.35
CA THR A 127 -2.99 -3.41 -8.02
C THR A 127 -2.26 -4.70 -7.67
N THR A 128 -0.97 -4.59 -7.34
CA THR A 128 -0.26 -5.57 -6.52
C THR A 128 -0.27 -5.11 -5.08
N LEU A 129 -0.96 -5.84 -4.23
CA LEU A 129 -1.06 -5.59 -2.80
C LEU A 129 -0.15 -6.56 -2.05
N MET A 130 0.68 -6.05 -1.15
CA MET A 130 1.55 -6.87 -0.30
C MET A 130 1.15 -6.68 1.16
N LEU A 131 0.61 -7.73 1.78
CA LEU A 131 0.12 -7.75 3.16
C LEU A 131 0.90 -8.72 4.06
N ALA A 132 1.90 -9.41 3.52
CA ALA A 132 2.63 -10.44 4.24
C ALA A 132 3.16 -9.98 5.61
N GLY A 133 3.17 -10.88 6.59
CA GLY A 133 3.70 -10.62 7.92
C GLY A 133 2.88 -9.66 8.80
N ASN A 134 1.63 -9.35 8.43
CA ASN A 134 0.67 -8.72 9.35
C ASN A 134 0.08 -9.79 10.28
N MET A 135 0.75 -10.05 11.40
CA MET A 135 0.42 -11.16 12.29
C MET A 135 -0.90 -11.00 13.05
N ASP A 136 -1.44 -9.79 13.14
CA ASP A 136 -2.72 -9.52 13.81
C ASP A 136 -3.91 -9.52 12.81
N LEU A 137 -3.63 -9.75 11.52
CA LEU A 137 -4.64 -9.76 10.47
C LEU A 137 -5.26 -11.16 10.34
N THR A 138 -6.21 -11.50 11.20
CA THR A 138 -6.82 -12.85 11.21
C THR A 138 -8.01 -12.99 10.26
N TYR A 139 -8.58 -11.89 9.78
CA TYR A 139 -9.67 -11.89 8.81
C TYR A 139 -9.66 -10.64 7.94
N LEU A 140 -10.33 -10.71 6.78
CA LEU A 140 -10.60 -9.57 5.91
C LEU A 140 -12.06 -9.64 5.47
N THR A 141 -12.83 -8.58 5.71
CA THR A 141 -14.23 -8.57 5.27
C THR A 141 -14.31 -8.33 3.76
N GLU A 142 -15.34 -8.88 3.11
CA GLU A 142 -15.56 -8.72 1.67
C GLU A 142 -15.59 -7.23 1.24
N GLY A 143 -16.14 -6.36 2.09
CA GLY A 143 -16.20 -4.92 1.84
C GLY A 143 -14.84 -4.24 1.70
N VAL A 144 -13.77 -4.80 2.27
CA VAL A 144 -12.40 -4.26 2.13
C VAL A 144 -11.89 -4.41 0.71
N PHE A 145 -12.25 -5.51 0.05
CA PHE A 145 -11.79 -5.84 -1.30
C PHE A 145 -12.84 -5.65 -2.37
N TYR A 146 -14.03 -5.13 -2.04
CA TYR A 146 -15.08 -4.88 -3.01
C TYR A 146 -14.53 -4.15 -4.26
N ASP A 147 -13.85 -3.01 -4.04
CA ASP A 147 -13.20 -2.23 -5.10
C ASP A 147 -12.04 -2.96 -5.81
N PHE A 148 -11.37 -3.85 -5.09
CA PHE A 148 -10.24 -4.62 -5.59
C PHE A 148 -10.70 -5.78 -6.50
N PHE A 149 -11.94 -6.26 -6.35
CA PHE A 149 -12.48 -7.41 -7.08
C PHE A 149 -13.56 -7.06 -8.11
N GLU A 150 -14.38 -6.04 -7.89
CA GLU A 150 -15.59 -5.78 -8.69
C GLU A 150 -15.34 -4.85 -9.90
N GLU A 151 -14.20 -4.15 -9.96
CA GLU A 151 -13.92 -3.17 -11.02
C GLU A 151 -13.10 -3.74 -12.21
N ARG A 152 -13.05 -3.01 -13.34
CA ARG A 152 -12.38 -3.48 -14.56
C ARG A 152 -10.89 -3.77 -14.29
N GLY A 153 -10.36 -4.89 -14.78
CA GLY A 153 -8.93 -5.25 -14.62
C GLY A 153 -8.58 -6.00 -13.33
N HIS A 154 -9.58 -6.41 -12.53
CA HIS A 154 -9.44 -7.24 -11.33
C HIS A 154 -8.71 -8.57 -11.59
N ASP A 155 -8.82 -9.13 -12.80
CA ASP A 155 -8.14 -10.37 -13.21
C ASP A 155 -6.60 -10.25 -13.19
N ARG A 156 -6.09 -9.02 -13.16
CA ARG A 156 -4.66 -8.70 -13.09
C ARG A 156 -4.22 -8.23 -11.71
N ASN A 157 -5.15 -8.01 -10.78
CA ASN A 157 -4.80 -7.68 -9.41
C ASN A 157 -4.16 -8.89 -8.73
N THR A 158 -3.17 -8.64 -7.87
CA THR A 158 -2.47 -9.68 -7.11
C THR A 158 -2.36 -9.27 -5.66
N CYS A 159 -2.46 -10.24 -4.74
CA CYS A 159 -2.34 -9.99 -3.31
C CYS A 159 -1.40 -11.02 -2.67
N ASN A 160 -0.34 -10.55 -2.01
CA ASN A 160 0.55 -11.39 -1.19
C ASN A 160 0.10 -11.37 0.27
N MET A 161 -0.48 -12.46 0.74
CA MET A 161 -0.92 -12.65 2.13
C MET A 161 -0.07 -13.68 2.89
N SER A 162 1.17 -13.93 2.45
CA SER A 162 2.02 -14.95 3.08
C SER A 162 2.35 -14.61 4.54
N GLY A 163 2.34 -15.63 5.41
CA GLY A 163 2.65 -15.45 6.84
C GLY A 163 1.60 -14.66 7.62
N ILE A 164 0.37 -14.53 7.11
CA ILE A 164 -0.77 -13.96 7.84
C ILE A 164 -1.59 -15.11 8.46
N PRO A 165 -1.92 -15.07 9.77
CA PRO A 165 -2.66 -16.15 10.44
C PRO A 165 -4.18 -16.04 10.18
N MET A 166 -4.58 -16.21 8.92
CA MET A 166 -5.99 -16.16 8.51
C MET A 166 -6.79 -17.28 9.18
N GLU A 167 -7.84 -16.92 9.91
CA GLU A 167 -8.77 -17.86 10.52
C GLU A 167 -9.82 -18.30 9.49
N ILE A 168 -10.21 -19.58 9.48
CA ILE A 168 -11.34 -20.03 8.65
C ILE A 168 -12.62 -19.89 9.48
N ASP A 169 -13.31 -18.76 9.32
CA ASP A 169 -14.58 -18.49 9.98
C ASP A 169 -15.61 -17.88 9.01
N ARG A 170 -16.80 -17.54 9.52
CA ARG A 170 -17.87 -16.92 8.72
C ARG A 170 -17.48 -15.57 8.12
N LEU A 171 -16.50 -14.87 8.70
CA LEU A 171 -16.03 -13.58 8.21
C LEU A 171 -15.13 -13.73 6.98
N ASN A 172 -14.43 -14.86 6.87
CA ASN A 172 -13.54 -15.16 5.74
C ASN A 172 -14.15 -16.07 4.66
N MET A 173 -15.38 -16.58 4.84
CA MET A 173 -16.03 -17.47 3.84
C MET A 173 -16.20 -16.82 2.46
N GLY A 174 -16.45 -15.51 2.40
CA GLY A 174 -16.56 -14.77 1.13
C GLY A 174 -15.27 -14.79 0.31
N LEU A 175 -14.10 -14.82 0.96
CA LEU A 175 -12.80 -14.96 0.28
C LEU A 175 -12.59 -16.38 -0.27
N VAL A 176 -13.12 -17.38 0.44
CA VAL A 176 -13.05 -18.80 0.06
C VAL A 176 -13.98 -19.12 -1.12
N ASP A 177 -15.12 -18.44 -1.21
CA ASP A 177 -16.09 -18.64 -2.29
C ASP A 177 -15.69 -17.91 -3.58
N ASN A 178 -14.90 -16.84 -3.49
CA ASN A 178 -14.40 -16.06 -4.64
C ASN A 178 -13.13 -16.67 -5.30
N LYS A 179 -13.14 -18.01 -5.46
CA LYS A 179 -12.00 -18.83 -5.94
C LYS A 179 -11.46 -18.43 -7.30
N VAL A 180 -12.34 -17.93 -8.18
CA VAL A 180 -12.03 -17.62 -9.58
C VAL A 180 -11.40 -16.23 -9.71
N THR A 181 -11.87 -15.26 -8.93
CA THR A 181 -11.45 -13.85 -9.02
C THR A 181 -10.13 -13.61 -8.28
N MET A 182 -9.90 -14.30 -7.16
CA MET A 182 -8.70 -14.13 -6.35
C MET A 182 -7.48 -14.95 -6.82
N LYS A 183 -7.65 -15.83 -7.83
CA LYS A 183 -6.62 -16.80 -8.29
C LYS A 183 -5.91 -17.50 -7.12
N LEU A 184 -6.65 -17.82 -6.08
CA LEU A 184 -6.13 -18.52 -4.91
C LEU A 184 -5.78 -19.95 -5.35
N ASP A 185 -4.52 -20.33 -5.21
CA ASP A 185 -4.02 -21.67 -5.60
C ASP A 185 -4.86 -22.75 -4.88
N GLN A 186 -5.19 -23.85 -5.55
CA GLN A 186 -5.89 -24.97 -4.93
C GLN A 186 -5.10 -25.56 -3.74
N LYS A 187 -3.77 -25.48 -3.77
CA LYS A 187 -2.90 -25.79 -2.63
C LYS A 187 -3.05 -24.81 -1.45
N LEU A 188 -3.49 -23.57 -1.70
CA LEU A 188 -3.78 -22.56 -0.68
C LEU A 188 -5.02 -22.95 0.12
N LEU A 189 -6.09 -23.34 -0.58
CA LEU A 189 -7.33 -23.84 0.03
C LEU A 189 -7.07 -25.11 0.86
N GLU A 190 -6.18 -25.98 0.38
CA GLU A 190 -5.77 -27.20 1.09
C GLU A 190 -4.85 -26.93 2.30
N ALA A 191 -3.97 -25.92 2.22
CA ALA A 191 -3.07 -25.52 3.30
C ALA A 191 -3.75 -24.70 4.40
N MET A 192 -4.72 -23.85 4.04
CA MET A 192 -5.57 -23.13 4.99
C MET A 192 -6.36 -24.11 5.87
N GLY A 193 -6.71 -25.29 5.35
CA GLY A 193 -7.41 -26.34 6.09
C GLY A 193 -6.54 -27.20 7.02
N LYS A 194 -5.21 -27.06 7.04
CA LYS A 194 -4.33 -27.96 7.82
C LYS A 194 -3.36 -27.28 8.78
N ASP A 195 -2.65 -26.21 8.41
CA ASP A 195 -1.59 -25.65 9.28
C ASP A 195 -1.48 -24.09 9.29
N GLY A 196 -2.44 -23.36 8.73
CA GLY A 196 -2.50 -21.89 8.84
C GLY A 196 -1.39 -21.08 8.15
N THR A 197 -0.40 -21.72 7.50
CA THR A 197 0.63 -21.05 6.71
C THR A 197 0.35 -21.15 5.21
N ALA A 198 -0.06 -20.05 4.60
CA ALA A 198 -0.15 -19.89 3.15
C ALA A 198 1.17 -19.35 2.58
N LEU A 199 1.74 -20.03 1.58
CA LEU A 199 2.90 -19.57 0.82
C LEU A 199 2.47 -19.30 -0.63
N LEU A 200 2.41 -18.04 -1.03
CA LEU A 200 2.09 -17.63 -2.39
C LEU A 200 3.40 -17.51 -3.19
N LYS A 201 3.61 -18.36 -4.20
CA LYS A 201 4.60 -18.12 -5.25
C LYS A 201 3.94 -18.34 -6.60
N HIS A 202 3.90 -17.29 -7.43
CA HIS A 202 3.68 -17.46 -8.86
C HIS A 202 4.87 -16.87 -9.62
N THR A 203 5.63 -17.74 -10.29
CA THR A 203 6.73 -17.39 -11.18
C THR A 203 6.20 -17.21 -12.60
N HIS A 204 6.31 -16.01 -13.19
CA HIS A 204 6.51 -15.92 -14.63
C HIS A 204 7.39 -14.74 -15.08
N LYS A 205 8.13 -15.04 -16.15
CA LYS A 205 9.30 -14.41 -16.79
C LYS A 205 9.56 -12.92 -16.53
N GLN A 206 10.84 -12.63 -16.23
CA GLN A 206 11.49 -11.33 -16.36
C GLN A 206 11.03 -10.63 -17.64
N MET A 207 10.45 -9.45 -17.49
CA MET A 207 10.44 -8.44 -18.54
C MET A 207 11.67 -7.57 -18.34
N ASP A 208 12.44 -7.39 -19.42
CA ASP A 208 13.56 -6.47 -19.48
C ASP A 208 13.09 -5.06 -19.16
N VAL A 209 13.64 -4.50 -18.07
CA VAL A 209 13.42 -3.12 -17.66
C VAL A 209 14.38 -2.25 -18.47
N PRO A 210 13.91 -1.28 -19.26
CA PRO A 210 14.79 -0.34 -19.95
C PRO A 210 15.51 0.54 -18.92
N PRO A 211 16.76 0.98 -19.20
CA PRO A 211 17.53 1.77 -18.24
C PRO A 211 16.80 3.10 -17.95
N PRO A 212 16.76 3.54 -16.69
CA PRO A 212 16.04 4.77 -16.34
C PRO A 212 16.73 5.98 -16.98
N ALA A 213 15.91 6.85 -17.57
CA ALA A 213 16.30 8.24 -17.81
C ALA A 213 16.71 8.89 -16.47
N ALA A 214 17.57 9.90 -16.51
CA ALA A 214 18.11 10.55 -15.32
C ALA A 214 16.98 10.91 -14.32
N ASN A 215 16.87 10.12 -13.26
CA ASN A 215 15.81 10.21 -12.26
C ASN A 215 16.26 11.12 -11.12
N HIS A 216 15.54 12.21 -10.89
CA HIS A 216 15.69 12.97 -9.66
C HIS A 216 15.07 12.15 -8.52
N THR A 217 15.94 11.54 -7.72
CA THR A 217 15.61 10.76 -6.53
C THR A 217 15.94 11.61 -5.31
N ILE A 218 15.00 11.74 -4.39
CA ILE A 218 15.24 12.39 -3.11
C ILE A 218 15.37 11.30 -2.06
N ILE A 219 16.54 11.26 -1.42
CA ILE A 219 16.84 10.36 -0.31
C ILE A 219 17.07 11.23 0.91
N LEU A 220 16.18 11.15 1.89
CA LEU A 220 16.44 11.71 3.21
C LEU A 220 17.16 10.64 4.01
N HIS A 221 18.37 10.96 4.47
CA HIS A 221 19.13 10.12 5.40
C HIS A 221 18.99 10.68 6.83
N ASN A 222 18.91 9.79 7.82
CA ASN A 222 19.05 10.21 9.21
C ASN A 222 20.46 10.80 9.40
N PHE A 223 20.52 12.06 9.81
CA PHE A 223 21.72 12.61 10.44
C PHE A 223 21.60 12.28 11.93
N GLU A 224 22.46 11.38 12.42
CA GLU A 224 22.60 11.08 13.85
C GLU A 224 23.03 12.32 14.65
#